data_AF-A0A1G5RD81-F1
#
_entry.id   AF-A0A1G5RD81-F1
#
_cell.length_a   1.000
_cell.length_b   1.000
_cell.length_c   1.000
_cell.angle_alpha   90.00
_cell.angle_beta   90.00
_cell.angle_gamma   90.00
#
_symmetry.space_group_name_H-M   'P 1'
#
loop_
_entity.id
_entity.type
_entity.pdbx_description
1 polymer ?
#
loop_
_entity_poly.entity_id
_entity_poly.type
_entity_poly.pdbx_seq_one_letter_code
_entity_poly.pdbx_strand_id
1 'polypeptide(L)'
;MFFAGFYLTTAHQLQDIDFVAGMSVNGRPEMEGADLTLGLFLNHIPIKLNLDSANNWQVLARQAFDAEKEILPFRRFPYSEIQTMLGGPPFEAAFSYVHFHSRNELLEQGLVNIDEDVRDHTSLPIRIELINDLKGEGILINVTADEKRYGTGFALALAERLREKIEDIAFVSEQII
;
A
#
# COMPACT_ATOMS: atom_id res chain seq x y z
N MET A 1 0.88 9.51 -4.67
CA MET A 1 -0.14 9.36 -5.74
C MET A 1 -0.86 8.02 -5.61
N PHE A 2 -0.14 6.89 -5.67
CA PHE A 2 -0.76 5.56 -5.56
C PHE A 2 -1.58 5.35 -4.29
N PHE A 3 -1.07 5.78 -3.12
CA PHE A 3 -1.81 5.66 -1.86
C PHE A 3 -3.16 6.39 -1.88
N ALA A 4 -3.23 7.59 -2.49
CA ALA A 4 -4.49 8.32 -2.65
C ALA A 4 -5.49 7.60 -3.56
N GLY A 5 -5.00 7.03 -4.68
CA GLY A 5 -5.82 6.23 -5.58
C GLY A 5 -6.36 4.97 -4.89
N PHE A 6 -5.50 4.26 -4.17
CA PHE A 6 -5.88 3.15 -3.30
C PHE A 6 -6.97 3.55 -2.31
N TYR A 7 -6.71 4.59 -1.52
CA TYR A 7 -7.58 5.03 -0.43
C TYR A 7 -9.00 5.30 -0.93
N LEU A 8 -9.11 6.09 -2.01
CA LEU A 8 -10.40 6.44 -2.59
C LEU A 8 -11.14 5.23 -3.16
N THR A 9 -10.44 4.40 -3.95
CA THR A 9 -11.06 3.25 -4.60
C THR A 9 -11.52 2.21 -3.58
N THR A 10 -10.73 1.94 -2.55
CA THR A 10 -11.11 0.99 -1.50
C THR A 10 -12.24 1.54 -0.63
N ALA A 11 -12.19 2.81 -0.22
CA ALA A 11 -13.28 3.45 0.51
C ALA A 11 -14.61 3.36 -0.26
N HIS A 12 -14.58 3.64 -1.58
CA HIS A 12 -15.76 3.52 -2.44
C HIS A 12 -16.26 2.08 -2.59
N GLN A 13 -15.36 1.11 -2.81
CA GLN A 13 -15.71 -0.30 -2.95
C GLN A 13 -16.32 -0.87 -1.66
N LEU A 14 -15.85 -0.41 -0.49
CA LEU A 14 -16.38 -0.78 0.82
C LEU A 14 -17.61 0.04 1.23
N GLN A 15 -17.95 1.10 0.48
CA GLN A 15 -18.98 2.08 0.85
C GLN A 15 -18.74 2.71 2.22
N ASP A 16 -17.47 2.89 2.60
CA ASP A 16 -17.06 3.40 3.89
C ASP A 16 -16.60 4.87 3.76
N ILE A 17 -17.43 5.78 4.28
CA ILE A 17 -17.15 7.22 4.28
C ILE A 17 -16.22 7.64 5.42
N ASP A 18 -16.00 6.78 6.40
CA ASP A 18 -15.10 7.00 7.54
C ASP A 18 -13.87 6.09 7.50
N PHE A 19 -13.50 5.68 6.28
CA PHE A 19 -12.46 4.68 6.02
C PHE A 19 -11.14 5.01 6.70
N VAL A 20 -10.49 3.99 7.24
CA VAL A 20 -9.11 4.03 7.75
C VAL A 20 -8.31 2.99 7.01
N ALA A 21 -7.17 3.41 6.46
CA ALA A 21 -6.26 2.52 5.76
C ALA A 21 -5.07 2.15 6.65
N GLY A 22 -4.61 0.90 6.57
CA GLY A 22 -3.30 0.52 7.08
C GLY A 22 -2.22 0.81 6.05
N MET A 23 -1.29 1.70 6.35
CA MET A 23 -0.12 1.90 5.50
C MET A 23 1.03 1.01 5.97
N SER A 24 1.47 0.12 5.10
CA SER A 24 2.64 -0.73 5.34
C SER A 24 3.91 0.10 5.23
N VAL A 25 4.71 0.11 6.29
CA VAL A 25 5.94 0.89 6.40
C VAL A 25 7.08 0.03 6.91
N ASN A 26 8.30 0.33 6.48
CA ASN A 26 9.48 -0.28 7.06
C ASN A 26 9.93 0.52 8.29
N GLY A 27 10.16 -0.19 9.39
CA GLY A 27 10.71 0.32 10.65
C GLY A 27 12.20 0.09 10.77
N ARG A 28 12.90 -0.28 9.68
CA ARG A 28 14.33 -0.62 9.72
C ARG A 28 15.12 0.55 10.35
N PRO A 29 16.06 0.28 11.28
CA PRO A 29 16.89 1.33 11.87
C PRO A 29 17.66 2.11 10.80
N GLU A 30 17.81 3.42 11.00
CA GLU A 30 18.63 4.29 10.13
C GLU A 30 20.05 4.37 10.70
N MET A 31 20.70 3.22 10.84
CA MET A 31 22.06 3.11 11.37
C MET A 31 22.90 2.17 10.50
N GLU A 32 24.22 2.30 10.60
CA GLU A 32 25.15 1.44 9.89
C GLU A 32 24.90 -0.05 10.21
N GLY A 33 24.91 -0.89 9.17
CA GLY A 33 24.65 -2.33 9.28
C GLY A 33 23.18 -2.71 9.43
N ALA A 34 22.25 -1.74 9.48
CA ALA A 34 20.82 -2.04 9.56
C ALA A 34 20.30 -2.77 8.33
N ASP A 35 20.90 -2.56 7.16
CA ASP A 35 20.63 -3.26 5.90
C ASP A 35 20.93 -4.77 5.97
N LEU A 36 21.95 -5.16 6.73
CA LEU A 36 22.34 -6.56 6.96
C LEU A 36 21.63 -7.21 8.16
N THR A 37 20.81 -6.45 8.88
CA THR A 37 20.14 -6.94 10.08
C THR A 37 18.92 -7.79 9.73
N LEU A 38 18.87 -9.00 10.28
CA LEU A 38 17.70 -9.88 10.23
C LEU A 38 16.68 -9.51 11.30
N GLY A 39 15.41 -9.38 10.91
CA GLY A 39 14.32 -9.05 11.84
C GLY A 39 13.02 -8.72 11.12
N LEU A 40 11.92 -8.72 11.89
CA LEU A 40 10.61 -8.26 11.41
C LEU A 40 10.53 -6.74 11.60
N PHE A 41 10.81 -6.01 10.52
CA PHE A 41 10.76 -4.54 10.52
C PHE A 41 9.50 -3.98 9.86
N LEU A 42 8.66 -4.83 9.26
CA LEU A 42 7.42 -4.37 8.65
C LEU A 42 6.42 -3.98 9.75
N ASN A 43 5.77 -2.85 9.57
CA ASN A 43 4.74 -2.36 10.47
C ASN A 43 3.57 -1.76 9.66
N HIS A 44 2.41 -1.63 10.30
CA HIS A 44 1.25 -0.98 9.68
C HIS A 44 0.79 0.18 10.55
N ILE A 45 0.62 1.36 9.93
CA ILE A 45 0.18 2.58 10.61
C ILE A 45 -1.18 2.99 10.06
N PRO A 46 -2.20 3.24 10.91
CA PRO A 46 -3.49 3.72 10.46
C PRO A 46 -3.36 5.14 9.89
N ILE A 47 -3.90 5.34 8.69
CA ILE A 47 -3.98 6.63 8.01
C ILE A 47 -5.44 6.92 7.68
N LYS A 48 -5.85 8.16 7.95
CA LYS A 48 -7.17 8.67 7.59
C LYS A 48 -7.00 9.95 6.78
N LEU A 49 -7.60 9.98 5.60
CA LEU A 49 -7.66 11.13 4.70
C LEU A 49 -9.08 11.70 4.68
N ASN A 50 -9.22 12.97 4.31
CA ASN A 50 -10.53 13.61 4.21
C ASN A 50 -11.18 13.33 2.85
N LEU A 51 -12.19 12.45 2.83
CA LEU A 51 -12.92 12.09 1.61
C LEU A 51 -13.84 13.20 1.07
N ASP A 52 -14.21 14.22 1.85
CA ASP A 52 -15.01 15.35 1.34
C ASP A 52 -14.27 16.13 0.24
N SER A 53 -12.94 16.04 0.26
CA SER A 53 -12.06 16.66 -0.73
C SER A 53 -11.76 15.78 -1.96
N ALA A 54 -12.32 14.56 -2.02
CA ALA A 54 -11.99 13.56 -3.04
C ALA A 54 -12.39 13.96 -4.47
N ASN A 55 -13.24 14.97 -4.64
CA ASN A 55 -13.56 15.55 -5.95
C ASN A 55 -12.34 16.19 -6.64
N ASN A 56 -11.28 16.50 -5.89
CA ASN A 56 -10.02 16.99 -6.42
C ASN A 56 -8.90 16.00 -6.05
N TRP A 57 -8.46 15.20 -7.03
CA TRP A 57 -7.46 14.17 -6.80
C TRP A 57 -6.10 14.74 -6.39
N GLN A 58 -5.73 15.95 -6.84
CA GLN A 58 -4.48 16.60 -6.46
C GLN A 58 -4.48 16.96 -4.96
N VAL A 59 -5.62 17.41 -4.44
CA VAL A 59 -5.79 17.70 -3.01
C VAL A 59 -5.68 16.42 -2.20
N LEU A 60 -6.32 15.33 -2.63
CA LEU A 60 -6.21 14.04 -1.96
C LEU A 60 -4.78 13.48 -2.02
N ALA A 61 -4.09 13.62 -3.16
CA ALA A 61 -2.69 13.23 -3.31
C ALA A 61 -1.76 14.04 -2.40
N ARG A 62 -2.04 15.33 -2.18
CA ARG A 62 -1.31 16.16 -1.23
C ARG A 62 -1.53 15.70 0.21
N GLN A 63 -2.78 15.42 0.59
CA GLN A 63 -3.09 14.88 1.92
C GLN A 63 -2.40 13.55 2.18
N ALA A 64 -2.43 12.64 1.20
CA ALA A 64 -1.70 11.37 1.28
C ALA A 64 -0.20 11.60 1.51
N PHE A 65 0.43 12.49 0.74
CA PHE A 65 1.85 12.81 0.90
C PHE A 65 2.17 13.44 2.26
N ASP A 66 1.32 14.34 2.74
CA ASP A 66 1.53 14.98 4.05
C ASP A 66 1.35 13.96 5.19
N ALA A 67 0.36 13.07 5.10
CA ALA A 67 0.16 11.98 6.05
C ALA A 67 1.32 10.97 6.04
N GLU A 68 1.81 10.59 4.85
CA GLU A 68 3.00 9.74 4.69
C GLU A 68 4.21 10.34 5.42
N LYS A 69 4.43 11.65 5.29
CA LYS A 69 5.52 12.35 5.99
C LYS A 69 5.30 12.40 7.51
N GLU A 70 4.09 12.69 7.94
CA GLU A 70 3.74 12.86 9.35
C GLU A 70 3.99 11.56 10.14
N ILE A 71 3.74 10.40 9.54
CA ILE A 71 3.94 9.13 10.23
C ILE A 71 5.38 8.64 10.27
N LEU A 72 6.29 9.20 9.48
CA LEU A 72 7.68 8.72 9.39
C LEU A 72 8.39 8.65 10.76
N PRO A 73 8.27 9.64 11.67
CA PRO A 73 8.87 9.55 12.99
C PRO A 73 8.27 8.45 13.88
N PHE A 74 7.02 8.06 13.63
CA PHE A 74 6.25 7.13 14.45
C PHE A 74 6.14 5.71 13.86
N ARG A 75 6.69 5.48 12.67
CA ARG A 75 6.56 4.21 11.92
C ARG A 75 7.05 2.94 12.64
N ARG A 76 7.80 3.09 13.73
CA ARG A 76 8.28 1.98 14.58
C ARG A 76 7.37 1.69 15.79
N PHE A 77 6.32 2.48 16.01
CA PHE A 77 5.39 2.27 17.11
C PHE A 77 4.58 0.98 16.86
N PRO A 78 4.55 0.00 17.78
CA PRO A 78 4.03 -1.33 17.48
C PRO A 78 2.54 -1.33 17.13
N TYR A 79 2.17 -1.99 16.03
CA TYR A 79 0.76 -2.12 15.63
C TYR A 79 -0.12 -2.76 16.72
N SER A 80 0.39 -3.72 17.49
CA SER A 80 -0.32 -4.33 18.62
C SER A 80 -0.68 -3.34 19.73
N GLU A 81 0.17 -2.35 19.97
CA GLU A 81 -0.10 -1.28 20.94
C GLU A 81 -1.18 -0.34 20.39
N ILE A 82 -1.13 0.00 19.10
CA ILE A 82 -2.20 0.77 18.44
C ILE A 82 -3.55 0.06 18.59
N GLN A 83 -3.60 -1.25 18.33
CA GLN A 83 -4.83 -2.05 18.49
C GLN A 83 -5.34 -2.02 19.93
N THR A 84 -4.44 -2.14 20.90
CA THR A 84 -4.79 -2.10 22.33
C THR A 84 -5.36 -0.75 22.73
N MET A 85 -4.73 0.35 22.30
CA MET A 85 -5.17 1.71 22.58
C MET A 85 -6.53 2.04 21.96
N LEU A 86 -6.84 1.46 20.80
CA LEU A 86 -8.09 1.68 20.07
C LEU A 86 -9.17 0.63 20.37
N GLY A 87 -8.87 -0.38 21.18
CA GLY A 87 -9.81 -1.44 21.56
C GLY A 87 -10.13 -2.44 20.43
N GLY A 88 -9.30 -2.52 19.39
CA GLY A 88 -9.52 -3.41 18.24
C GLY A 88 -8.64 -3.07 17.03
N PRO A 89 -8.75 -3.84 15.93
CA PRO A 89 -8.07 -3.52 14.67
C PRO A 89 -8.60 -2.19 14.09
N PRO A 90 -7.75 -1.19 13.84
CA PRO A 90 -8.20 0.13 13.39
C PRO A 90 -8.54 0.21 11.89
N PHE A 91 -8.21 -0.82 11.11
CA PHE A 91 -8.46 -0.87 9.67
C PHE A 91 -8.62 -2.32 9.21
N GLU A 92 -9.21 -2.48 8.02
CA GLU A 92 -9.43 -3.80 7.40
C GLU A 92 -8.67 -3.98 6.10
N ALA A 93 -8.23 -2.86 5.50
CA ALA A 93 -7.47 -2.84 4.27
C ALA A 93 -6.11 -2.21 4.50
N ALA A 94 -5.05 -2.89 4.04
CA ALA A 94 -3.70 -2.33 4.04
C ALA A 94 -3.12 -2.21 2.64
N PHE A 95 -2.24 -1.21 2.52
CA PHE A 95 -1.53 -0.87 1.30
C PHE A 95 -0.02 -0.99 1.49
N SER A 96 0.64 -1.65 0.55
CA SER A 96 2.10 -1.60 0.37
C SER A 96 2.45 -1.13 -1.04
N TYR A 97 3.53 -0.37 -1.14
CA TYR A 97 4.19 -0.06 -2.40
C TYR A 97 5.63 -0.52 -2.31
N VAL A 98 6.07 -1.33 -3.28
CA VAL A 98 7.39 -1.96 -3.26
C VAL A 98 8.12 -1.68 -4.57
N HIS A 99 9.37 -1.24 -4.44
CA HIS A 99 10.26 -1.00 -5.57
C HIS A 99 11.64 -1.63 -5.32
N PHE A 100 11.89 -2.77 -5.96
CA PHE A 100 13.07 -3.62 -5.74
C PHE A 100 14.27 -3.24 -6.61
N HIS A 101 14.84 -2.03 -6.42
CA HIS A 101 15.99 -1.58 -7.21
C HIS A 101 17.20 -2.54 -7.18
N SER A 102 17.55 -3.08 -6.01
CA SER A 102 18.72 -3.95 -5.84
C SER A 102 18.55 -5.36 -6.41
N ARG A 103 17.31 -5.82 -6.60
CA ARG A 103 17.02 -7.14 -7.18
C ARG A 103 17.20 -7.12 -8.70
N ASN A 104 16.89 -5.99 -9.35
CA ASN A 104 17.03 -5.84 -10.80
C ASN A 104 18.49 -6.06 -11.24
N GLU A 105 19.45 -5.47 -10.52
CA GLU A 105 20.88 -5.64 -10.79
C GLU A 105 21.33 -7.11 -10.66
N LEU A 106 20.79 -7.83 -9.66
CA LEU A 106 21.12 -9.25 -9.44
C LEU A 106 20.46 -10.17 -10.46
N LEU A 107 19.26 -9.82 -10.94
CA LEU A 107 18.57 -10.52 -12.03
C LEU A 107 19.31 -10.34 -13.37
N GLU A 108 19.77 -9.12 -13.69
CA GLU A 108 20.59 -8.83 -14.87
C GLU A 108 21.91 -9.63 -14.86
N GLN A 109 22.48 -9.84 -13.67
CA GLN A 109 23.69 -10.64 -13.49
C GLN A 109 23.44 -12.15 -13.45
N GLY A 110 22.18 -12.60 -13.55
CA GLY A 110 21.81 -14.02 -13.52
C GLY A 110 22.04 -14.70 -12.16
N LEU A 111 22.14 -13.92 -11.07
CA LEU A 111 22.44 -14.42 -9.73
C LEU A 111 21.20 -14.82 -8.93
N VAL A 112 20.00 -14.44 -9.41
CA VAL A 112 18.71 -14.72 -8.77
C VAL A 112 17.71 -15.17 -9.83
N ASN A 113 16.80 -16.08 -9.49
CA ASN A 113 15.70 -16.48 -10.38
C ASN A 113 14.44 -15.64 -10.11
N ILE A 114 13.61 -15.48 -11.15
CA ILE A 114 12.33 -14.74 -11.05
C ILE A 114 11.32 -15.52 -10.19
N ASP A 115 11.36 -16.86 -10.24
CA ASP A 115 10.48 -17.75 -9.48
C ASP A 115 10.92 -17.83 -8.00
N GLU A 116 10.48 -16.86 -7.21
CA GLU A 116 10.38 -17.01 -5.76
C GLU A 116 8.90 -17.15 -5.39
N ASP A 117 8.56 -18.25 -4.71
CA ASP A 117 7.25 -18.45 -4.09
C ASP A 117 7.17 -17.57 -2.83
N VAL A 118 6.94 -16.28 -3.02
CA VAL A 118 6.77 -15.31 -1.92
C VAL A 118 5.38 -15.48 -1.34
N ARG A 119 5.29 -16.33 -0.31
CA ARG A 119 4.07 -16.51 0.48
C ARG A 119 4.03 -15.51 1.62
N ASP A 120 3.60 -14.30 1.32
CA ASP A 120 3.22 -13.34 2.35
C ASP A 120 1.76 -13.59 2.75
N HIS A 121 1.55 -14.16 3.95
CA HIS A 121 0.23 -14.33 4.55
C HIS A 121 0.04 -13.27 5.64
N THR A 122 -0.82 -12.30 5.36
CA THR A 122 -1.28 -11.33 6.35
C THR A 122 -2.62 -11.77 6.95
N SER A 123 -2.84 -11.45 8.23
CA SER A 123 -4.13 -11.62 8.89
C SER A 123 -5.15 -10.52 8.52
N LEU A 124 -4.73 -9.55 7.69
CA LEU A 124 -5.58 -8.44 7.27
C LEU A 124 -6.63 -8.89 6.24
N PRO A 125 -7.91 -8.50 6.43
CA PRO A 125 -8.99 -8.90 5.53
C PRO A 125 -8.79 -8.49 4.07
N ILE A 126 -8.14 -7.35 3.81
CA ILE A 126 -7.81 -6.88 2.46
C ILE A 126 -6.35 -6.43 2.44
N ARG A 127 -5.58 -6.91 1.47
CA ARG A 127 -4.24 -6.42 1.17
C ARG A 127 -4.17 -5.98 -0.28
N ILE A 128 -3.62 -4.80 -0.48
CA ILE A 128 -3.31 -4.25 -1.78
C ILE A 128 -1.83 -3.95 -1.82
N GLU A 129 -1.14 -4.53 -2.79
CA GLU A 129 0.28 -4.35 -2.99
C GLU A 129 0.53 -3.91 -4.42
N LEU A 130 1.26 -2.81 -4.55
CA LEU A 130 1.77 -2.33 -5.83
C LEU A 130 3.26 -2.63 -5.91
N ILE A 131 3.66 -3.35 -6.94
CA ILE A 131 5.05 -3.72 -7.17
C ILE A 131 5.48 -3.14 -8.50
N ASN A 132 6.53 -2.33 -8.52
CA ASN A 132 7.14 -1.97 -9.80
C ASN A 132 7.67 -3.24 -10.47
N ASP A 133 7.35 -3.42 -11.74
CA ASP A 133 7.91 -4.51 -12.54
C ASP A 133 9.44 -4.44 -12.51
N LEU A 134 10.07 -5.61 -12.38
CA LEU A 134 11.51 -5.78 -12.27
C LEU A 134 12.24 -5.31 -13.54
N LYS A 135 11.54 -5.31 -14.69
CA LYS A 135 12.06 -4.76 -15.96
C LYS A 135 11.77 -3.27 -16.14
N GLY A 136 11.03 -2.65 -15.22
CA GLY A 136 10.62 -1.24 -15.31
C GLY A 136 9.53 -0.95 -16.35
N GLU A 137 8.88 -1.98 -16.91
CA GLU A 137 7.89 -1.83 -17.99
C GLU A 137 6.46 -1.60 -17.48
N GLY A 138 6.22 -1.69 -16.16
CA GLY A 138 4.89 -1.48 -15.58
C GLY A 138 4.82 -1.60 -14.07
N ILE A 139 3.59 -1.68 -13.56
CA ILE A 139 3.27 -1.87 -12.14
C ILE A 139 2.34 -3.07 -12.03
N LEU A 140 2.72 -4.05 -11.22
CA LEU A 140 1.85 -5.15 -10.83
C LEU A 140 0.94 -4.70 -9.68
N ILE A 141 -0.36 -4.95 -9.82
CA ILE A 141 -1.37 -4.73 -8.78
C ILE A 141 -1.76 -6.10 -8.21
N ASN A 142 -1.36 -6.38 -6.97
CA ASN A 142 -1.74 -7.60 -6.26
C ASN A 142 -2.79 -7.27 -5.21
N VAL A 143 -3.96 -7.90 -5.31
CA VAL A 143 -5.07 -7.71 -4.36
C VAL A 143 -5.47 -9.05 -3.79
N THR A 144 -5.47 -9.17 -2.47
CA THR A 144 -6.04 -10.32 -1.76
C THR A 144 -7.14 -9.84 -0.83
N ALA A 145 -8.22 -10.60 -0.74
CA ALA A 145 -9.31 -10.33 0.18
C ALA A 145 -9.87 -11.62 0.76
N ASP A 146 -10.38 -11.56 1.99
CA ASP A 146 -11.10 -12.68 2.60
C ASP A 146 -12.43 -12.93 1.86
N GLU A 147 -12.45 -13.97 1.04
CA GLU A 147 -13.64 -14.36 0.26
C GLU A 147 -14.84 -14.73 1.13
N LYS A 148 -14.62 -15.24 2.35
CA LYS A 148 -15.74 -15.55 3.26
C LYS A 148 -16.43 -14.29 3.72
N ARG A 149 -15.68 -13.18 3.81
CA ARG A 149 -16.16 -11.90 4.30
C ARG A 149 -16.75 -11.04 3.17
N TYR A 150 -16.08 -10.97 2.03
CA TYR A 150 -16.42 -10.04 0.95
C TYR A 150 -17.02 -10.70 -0.29
N GLY A 151 -17.05 -12.04 -0.33
CA GLY A 151 -17.53 -12.81 -1.47
C GLY A 151 -16.49 -13.03 -2.57
N THR A 152 -16.73 -14.05 -3.38
CA THR A 152 -15.89 -14.39 -4.53
C THR A 152 -15.86 -13.24 -5.55
N GLY A 153 -14.68 -12.93 -6.07
CA GLY A 153 -14.49 -11.90 -7.09
C GLY A 153 -14.31 -10.47 -6.55
N PHE A 154 -14.47 -10.24 -5.23
CA PHE A 154 -14.23 -8.93 -4.63
C PHE A 154 -12.83 -8.39 -4.93
N ALA A 155 -11.80 -9.22 -4.72
CA ALA A 155 -10.41 -8.84 -4.94
C ALA A 155 -10.13 -8.44 -6.40
N LEU A 156 -10.68 -9.20 -7.36
CA LEU A 156 -10.55 -8.91 -8.79
C LEU A 156 -11.24 -7.60 -9.17
N ALA A 157 -12.47 -7.40 -8.70
CA ALA A 157 -13.19 -6.15 -8.95
C ALA A 157 -12.45 -4.93 -8.39
N LEU A 158 -11.86 -5.07 -7.19
CA LEU A 158 -11.07 -4.02 -6.58
C LEU A 158 -9.76 -3.75 -7.37
N ALA A 159 -9.09 -4.80 -7.84
CA ALA A 159 -7.90 -4.66 -8.69
C ALA A 159 -8.20 -3.90 -9.99
N GLU A 160 -9.29 -4.23 -10.69
CA GLU A 160 -9.68 -3.54 -11.92
C GLU A 160 -10.01 -2.06 -11.68
N ARG A 161 -10.77 -1.74 -10.64
CA ARG A 161 -11.06 -0.35 -10.30
C ARG A 161 -9.79 0.44 -9.92
N LEU A 162 -8.83 -0.20 -9.25
CA LEU A 162 -7.55 0.44 -8.94
C LEU A 162 -6.77 0.72 -10.20
N ARG A 163 -6.72 -0.22 -11.15
CA ARG A 163 -6.07 -0.07 -12.45
C ARG A 163 -6.67 1.12 -13.21
N GLU A 164 -7.98 1.15 -13.38
CA GLU A 164 -8.71 2.25 -14.03
C GLU A 164 -8.40 3.60 -13.35
N LYS A 165 -8.42 3.63 -12.02
CA LYS A 165 -8.18 4.87 -11.27
C LYS A 165 -6.73 5.37 -11.40
N ILE A 166 -5.77 4.47 -11.41
CA ILE A 166 -4.36 4.81 -11.60
C ILE A 166 -4.13 5.35 -13.01
N GLU A 167 -4.73 4.73 -14.03
CA GLU A 167 -4.70 5.20 -15.42
C GLU A 167 -5.31 6.61 -15.53
N ASP A 168 -6.51 6.82 -14.99
CA ASP A 168 -7.17 8.14 -14.99
C ASP A 168 -6.27 9.23 -14.38
N ILE A 169 -5.66 8.96 -13.23
CA ILE A 169 -4.78 9.93 -12.56
C ILE A 169 -3.51 10.19 -13.40
N ALA A 170 -2.95 9.15 -14.01
CA ALA A 170 -1.76 9.28 -14.86
C ALA A 170 -2.03 10.17 -16.08
N PHE A 171 -3.12 9.93 -16.81
CA PHE A 171 -3.43 10.67 -18.05
C PHE A 171 -3.98 12.07 -17.80
N VAL A 172 -4.64 12.33 -16.67
CA VAL A 172 -5.06 13.70 -16.28
C VAL A 172 -3.85 14.58 -15.94
N SER A 173 -2.73 14.00 -15.51
CA SER A 173 -1.51 14.75 -15.21
C SER A 173 -0.77 15.30 -16.45
N GLU A 174 -0.98 14.70 -17.63
CA GLU A 174 -0.38 15.16 -18.89
C GLU A 174 -1.11 16.34 -19.55
N GLN A 175 -2.34 16.65 -19.12
CA GLN A 175 -3.14 17.74 -19.70
C GLN A 175 -2.93 19.10 -19.02
N ILE A 176 -2.06 19.16 -18.01
CA ILE A 176 -1.75 20.38 -17.25
C ILE A 176 -0.22 20.53 -17.16
N ILE A 177 0.44 20.71 -18.30
CA ILE A 177 1.81 21.23 -18.41
C ILE A 177 1.82 22.35 -19.45
#